data_AF-A0A397ASJ8-F1
#
_entry.id   AF-A0A397ASJ8-F1
#
_cell.length_a   1.000
_cell.length_b   1.000
_cell.length_c   1.000
_cell.angle_alpha   90.00
_cell.angle_beta   90.00
_cell.angle_gamma   90.00
#
_symmetry.space_group_name_H-M   'P 1'
#
loop_
_entity.id
_entity.type
_entity.pdbx_description
1 polymer ?
#
loop_
_entity_poly.entity_id
_entity_poly.type
_entity_poly.pdbx_seq_one_letter_code
_entity_poly.pdbx_strand_id
1 'polypeptide(L)'
;RYASEKRRRVLVDVRQSMQKDYMDSVVASLPTSHHRPSSSKKSGQSRTPNDDNDNNNLRVSLCASKLWTQMEALLDEAAHEDVGQGVGMALVHTARDAVSLFRMGMASLVKEALEHDPRVVMLVHNDCLFLTHHMLPAVYRRKAGLPRGVSLIDLVPPLREFGEHVVMHFAKTHTHKMLQSLETSPPWTDVHEDGPFNQAETCLKVVLFQLQRIAQQWKDGGLHAYAAVVGRMLAPLLNHLLTSLLSTPPTLKAVHSVHHLFQLYLDAASDLFETAALAELHDTVVGVQDKWVTGVLVFPESPQRHHALSIVLRK
;
A
#
# COMPACT_ATOMS: atom_id res chain seq x y z
N ARG A 1 -30.45 0.13 28.10
CA ARG A 1 -29.36 -0.02 29.11
C ARG A 1 -28.26 -0.94 28.62
N TYR A 2 -28.55 -2.21 28.27
CA TYR A 2 -27.56 -3.18 27.78
C TYR A 2 -26.73 -2.67 26.58
N ALA A 3 -27.38 -2.32 25.46
CA ALA A 3 -26.70 -1.87 24.25
C ALA A 3 -25.81 -0.63 24.47
N SER A 4 -26.29 0.33 25.28
CA SER A 4 -25.54 1.55 25.63
C SER A 4 -24.26 1.23 26.40
N GLU A 5 -24.32 0.32 27.36
CA GLU A 5 -23.16 -0.11 28.14
C GLU A 5 -22.17 -0.90 27.30
N LYS A 6 -22.67 -1.79 26.43
CA LYS A 6 -21.84 -2.52 25.48
C LYS A 6 -21.13 -1.59 24.50
N ARG A 7 -21.83 -0.59 23.97
CA ARG A 7 -21.24 0.46 23.11
C ARG A 7 -20.11 1.19 23.82
N ARG A 8 -20.33 1.64 25.06
CA ARG A 8 -19.33 2.35 25.86
C ARG A 8 -18.06 1.52 26.01
N ARG A 9 -18.19 0.24 26.40
CA ARG A 9 -17.07 -0.67 26.55
C ARG A 9 -16.30 -0.86 25.24
N VAL A 10 -16.98 -1.23 24.16
CA VAL A 10 -16.33 -1.48 22.86
C VAL A 10 -15.54 -0.26 22.39
N LEU A 11 -16.12 0.93 22.44
CA LEU A 11 -15.42 2.14 21.96
C LEU A 11 -14.24 2.55 22.85
N VAL A 12 -14.32 2.28 24.15
CA VAL A 12 -13.18 2.46 25.07
C VAL A 12 -12.07 1.47 24.73
N ASP A 13 -12.41 0.20 24.53
CA ASP A 13 -11.45 -0.86 24.22
C ASP A 13 -10.73 -0.58 22.89
N VAL A 14 -11.48 -0.17 21.85
CA VAL A 14 -10.91 0.23 20.55
C VAL A 14 -9.94 1.40 20.72
N ARG A 15 -10.31 2.42 21.49
CA ARG A 15 -9.43 3.59 21.76
C ARG A 15 -8.16 3.19 22.48
N GLN A 16 -8.26 2.35 23.51
CA GLN A 16 -7.10 1.88 24.25
C GLN A 16 -6.19 1.02 23.36
N SER A 17 -6.77 0.17 22.52
CA SER A 17 -6.01 -0.68 21.61
C SER A 17 -5.26 0.15 20.55
N MET A 18 -5.86 1.22 20.02
CA MET A 18 -5.16 2.15 19.12
C MET A 18 -3.95 2.82 19.76
N GLN A 19 -3.94 3.01 21.08
CA GLN A 19 -2.82 3.65 21.78
C GLN A 19 -1.75 2.65 22.20
N LYS A 20 -2.16 1.46 22.67
CA LYS A 20 -1.26 0.50 23.32
C LYS A 20 -0.73 -0.56 22.36
N ASP A 21 -1.57 -1.04 21.46
CA ASP A 21 -1.32 -2.26 20.69
C ASP A 21 -1.00 -1.98 19.22
N TYR A 22 -1.05 -0.73 18.77
CA TYR A 22 -0.98 -0.42 17.34
C TYR A 22 0.37 -0.77 16.70
N MET A 23 1.44 -0.63 17.48
CA MET A 23 2.80 -0.95 17.02
C MET A 23 3.09 -2.45 17.02
N ASP A 24 2.22 -3.26 17.62
CA ASP A 24 2.27 -4.71 17.54
C ASP A 24 1.47 -5.19 16.33
N SER A 25 1.94 -6.24 15.66
CA SER A 25 1.34 -6.71 14.41
C SER A 25 1.31 -8.22 14.31
N VAL A 26 0.31 -8.74 13.61
CA VAL A 26 0.11 -10.16 13.33
C VAL A 26 -0.05 -10.38 11.83
N VAL A 27 0.21 -11.59 11.35
CA VAL A 27 -0.14 -11.99 9.99
C VAL A 27 -1.58 -12.47 9.98
N ALA A 28 -2.41 -11.90 9.11
CA ALA A 28 -3.82 -12.24 8.97
C ALA A 28 -4.15 -12.54 7.51
N SER A 29 -5.02 -13.52 7.30
CA SER A 29 -5.47 -13.90 5.97
C SER A 29 -6.72 -13.12 5.57
N LEU A 30 -6.77 -12.69 4.31
CA LEU A 30 -7.97 -12.17 3.69
C LEU A 30 -8.99 -13.31 3.44
N PRO A 31 -10.31 -13.04 3.50
CA PRO A 31 -11.31 -14.01 3.12
C PRO A 31 -11.14 -14.42 1.66
N THR A 32 -11.17 -15.72 1.38
CA THR A 32 -11.17 -16.23 0.01
C THR A 32 -12.39 -15.72 -0.75
N SER A 33 -12.18 -15.01 -1.86
CA SER A 33 -13.25 -14.72 -2.79
C SER A 33 -13.69 -16.03 -3.43
N HIS A 34 -14.82 -16.58 -2.98
CA HIS A 34 -15.50 -17.65 -3.70
C HIS A 34 -16.10 -17.08 -4.99
N HIS A 35 -15.27 -16.82 -5.99
CA HIS A 35 -15.74 -16.80 -7.36
C HIS A 35 -16.29 -18.19 -7.66
N ARG A 36 -17.62 -18.31 -7.83
CA ARG A 36 -18.24 -19.49 -8.43
C ARG A 36 -17.51 -19.75 -9.76
N PRO A 37 -16.86 -20.90 -9.97
CA PRO A 37 -16.34 -21.22 -11.29
C PRO A 37 -17.56 -21.31 -12.23
N SER A 38 -17.63 -20.41 -13.19
CA SER A 38 -18.56 -20.53 -14.31
C SER A 38 -18.28 -21.87 -14.99
N SER A 39 -19.26 -22.76 -14.98
CA SER A 39 -19.18 -24.08 -15.61
C SER A 39 -18.90 -23.94 -17.09
N SER A 40 -17.63 -24.06 -17.48
CA SER A 40 -17.21 -24.33 -18.85
C SER A 40 -16.10 -25.39 -18.83
N LYS A 41 -16.27 -26.39 -19.69
CA LYS A 41 -15.60 -27.69 -19.69
C LYS A 41 -14.10 -27.60 -20.01
N LYS A 42 -13.28 -28.16 -19.12
CA LYS A 42 -12.20 -29.14 -19.32
C LYS A 42 -11.29 -28.99 -20.57
N SER A 43 -10.05 -28.55 -20.36
CA SER A 43 -8.87 -29.19 -20.97
C SER A 43 -7.69 -29.14 -19.99
N GLY A 44 -7.06 -30.29 -19.75
CA GLY A 44 -6.10 -30.48 -18.67
C GLY A 44 -4.77 -29.76 -18.89
N GLN A 45 -4.28 -29.16 -17.81
CA GLN A 45 -2.86 -29.00 -17.57
C GLN A 45 -2.65 -29.02 -16.05
N SER A 46 -1.83 -29.95 -15.60
CA SER A 46 -1.45 -30.15 -14.20
C SER A 46 -0.66 -28.93 -13.72
N ARG A 47 -1.33 -28.03 -12.97
CA ARG A 47 -0.66 -27.03 -12.13
C ARG A 47 -0.47 -27.60 -10.73
N THR A 48 0.75 -27.44 -10.22
CA THR A 48 1.17 -27.79 -8.86
C THR A 48 0.36 -27.00 -7.82
N PRO A 49 -0.01 -27.56 -6.66
CA PRO A 49 -1.07 -26.99 -5.81
C PRO A 49 -0.66 -25.88 -4.83
N ASN A 50 0.53 -25.29 -4.92
CA ASN A 50 1.12 -24.56 -3.78
C ASN A 50 1.40 -23.05 -3.92
N ASP A 51 1.15 -22.39 -5.05
CA ASP A 51 1.51 -20.96 -5.21
C ASP A 51 0.36 -19.95 -4.99
N ASP A 52 -0.91 -20.38 -4.95
CA ASP A 52 -2.03 -19.44 -4.89
C ASP A 52 -2.41 -19.00 -3.45
N ASN A 53 -1.81 -19.62 -2.42
CA ASN A 53 -2.24 -19.42 -1.03
C ASN A 53 -1.43 -18.35 -0.26
N ASP A 54 -0.23 -17.99 -0.72
CA ASP A 54 0.61 -16.99 -0.03
C ASP A 54 0.16 -15.54 -0.27
N ASN A 55 -0.58 -15.29 -1.35
CA ASN A 55 -0.95 -13.93 -1.75
C ASN A 55 -2.11 -13.30 -0.94
N ASN A 56 -2.71 -14.05 -0.01
CA ASN A 56 -3.82 -13.57 0.84
C ASN A 56 -3.39 -13.15 2.25
N ASN A 57 -2.11 -13.31 2.60
CA ASN A 57 -1.61 -12.98 3.93
C ASN A 57 -1.11 -11.53 3.98
N LEU A 58 -1.58 -10.77 4.97
CA LEU A 58 -1.18 -9.39 5.20
C LEU A 58 -0.72 -9.22 6.63
N ARG A 59 0.32 -8.41 6.86
CA ARG A 59 0.63 -7.96 8.21
C ARG A 59 -0.32 -6.81 8.58
N VAL A 60 -1.04 -7.00 9.67
CA VAL A 60 -2.03 -6.05 10.22
C VAL A 60 -1.69 -5.75 11.66
N SER A 61 -2.10 -4.58 12.15
CA SER A 61 -1.94 -4.22 13.56
C SER A 61 -2.78 -5.13 14.45
N LEU A 62 -2.30 -5.36 15.68
CA LEU A 62 -3.07 -6.07 16.69
C LEU A 62 -4.37 -5.32 17.01
N CYS A 63 -4.36 -4.00 16.89
CA CYS A 63 -5.54 -3.14 17.00
C CYS A 63 -6.61 -3.49 15.95
N ALA A 64 -6.26 -3.56 14.66
CA ALA A 64 -7.21 -3.89 13.61
C ALA A 64 -7.78 -5.31 13.76
N SER A 65 -6.94 -6.28 14.14
CA SER A 65 -7.36 -7.66 14.42
C SER A 65 -8.34 -7.74 15.61
N LYS A 66 -8.05 -7.04 16.72
CA LYS A 66 -8.95 -6.95 17.88
C LYS A 66 -10.26 -6.25 17.53
N LEU A 67 -10.19 -5.13 16.78
CA LEU A 67 -11.36 -4.40 16.30
C LEU A 67 -12.26 -5.32 15.49
N TRP A 68 -11.70 -6.05 14.52
CA TRP A 68 -12.47 -7.00 13.72
C TRP A 68 -13.14 -8.07 14.57
N THR A 69 -12.41 -8.65 15.52
CA THR A 69 -12.95 -9.66 16.45
C THR A 69 -14.15 -9.12 17.24
N GLN A 70 -14.07 -7.87 17.71
CA GLN A 70 -15.18 -7.21 18.40
C GLN A 70 -16.37 -6.93 17.45
N MET A 71 -16.09 -6.56 16.20
CA MET A 71 -17.14 -6.37 15.19
C MET A 71 -17.89 -7.66 14.88
N GLU A 72 -17.20 -8.79 14.69
CA GLU A 72 -17.87 -10.08 14.47
C GLU A 72 -18.77 -10.44 15.65
N ALA A 73 -18.28 -10.31 16.89
CA ALA A 73 -19.08 -10.57 18.08
C ALA A 73 -20.33 -9.66 18.18
N LEU A 74 -20.23 -8.40 17.75
CA LEU A 74 -21.38 -7.50 17.69
C LEU A 74 -22.39 -7.91 16.62
N LEU A 75 -21.91 -8.33 15.44
CA LEU A 75 -22.76 -8.75 14.33
C LEU A 75 -23.42 -10.10 14.60
N ASP A 76 -22.72 -11.05 15.23
CA ASP A 76 -23.27 -12.34 15.65
C ASP A 76 -24.39 -12.14 16.66
N GLU A 77 -24.15 -11.32 17.68
CA GLU A 77 -25.20 -11.03 18.68
C GLU A 77 -26.37 -10.25 18.07
N ALA A 78 -26.11 -9.28 17.19
CA ALA A 78 -27.17 -8.54 16.52
C ALA A 78 -28.05 -9.41 15.61
N ALA A 79 -27.53 -10.54 15.13
CA ALA A 79 -28.24 -11.48 14.27
C ALA A 79 -28.91 -12.63 15.04
N HIS A 80 -28.74 -12.69 16.36
CA HIS A 80 -29.31 -13.76 17.19
C HIS A 80 -30.82 -13.60 17.35
N GLU A 81 -31.57 -14.71 17.29
CA GLU A 81 -33.05 -14.69 17.25
C GLU A 81 -33.68 -14.05 18.50
N ASP A 82 -33.05 -14.23 19.66
CA ASP A 82 -33.50 -13.66 20.94
C ASP A 82 -33.28 -12.14 21.06
N VAL A 83 -32.56 -11.53 20.12
CA VAL A 83 -32.24 -10.10 20.17
C VAL A 83 -33.30 -9.29 19.44
N GLY A 84 -34.06 -8.51 20.21
CA GLY A 84 -35.05 -7.59 19.65
C GLY A 84 -34.42 -6.58 18.67
N GLN A 85 -35.16 -6.25 17.61
CA GLN A 85 -34.70 -5.39 16.50
C GLN A 85 -34.00 -4.10 16.94
N GLY A 86 -34.52 -3.41 17.96
CA GLY A 86 -33.92 -2.18 18.47
C GLY A 86 -32.54 -2.37 19.12
N VAL A 87 -32.32 -3.50 19.80
CA VAL A 87 -31.02 -3.85 20.38
C VAL A 87 -30.05 -4.27 19.27
N GLY A 88 -30.49 -5.13 18.35
CA GLY A 88 -29.68 -5.52 17.19
C GLY A 88 -29.21 -4.31 16.38
N MET A 89 -30.10 -3.34 16.15
CA MET A 89 -29.77 -2.10 15.44
C MET A 89 -28.68 -1.31 16.18
N ALA A 90 -28.80 -1.16 17.51
CA ALA A 90 -27.81 -0.47 18.31
C ALA A 90 -26.43 -1.17 18.32
N LEU A 91 -26.40 -2.50 18.27
CA LEU A 91 -25.16 -3.28 18.16
C LEU A 91 -24.48 -3.10 16.81
N VAL A 92 -25.24 -3.08 15.72
CA VAL A 92 -24.69 -2.80 14.38
C VAL A 92 -24.17 -1.36 14.29
N HIS A 93 -24.90 -0.38 14.83
CA HIS A 93 -24.39 0.99 14.93
C HIS A 93 -23.11 1.09 15.77
N THR A 94 -23.01 0.31 16.84
CA THR A 94 -21.77 0.25 17.64
C THR A 94 -20.59 -0.26 16.81
N ALA A 95 -20.78 -1.30 15.99
CA ALA A 95 -19.73 -1.80 15.10
C ALA A 95 -19.31 -0.75 14.05
N ARG A 96 -20.28 -0.02 13.49
CA ARG A 96 -20.03 1.08 12.54
C ARG A 96 -19.25 2.24 13.18
N ASP A 97 -19.63 2.61 14.39
CA ASP A 97 -18.97 3.66 15.16
C ASP A 97 -17.53 3.28 15.53
N ALA A 98 -17.27 1.99 15.80
CA ALA A 98 -15.93 1.48 16.11
C ALA A 98 -14.97 1.62 14.91
N VAL A 99 -15.41 1.27 13.70
CA VAL A 99 -14.64 1.49 12.46
C VAL A 99 -14.40 2.97 12.20
N SER A 100 -15.43 3.79 12.40
CA SER A 100 -15.32 5.23 12.22
C SER A 100 -14.34 5.85 13.21
N LEU A 101 -14.37 5.41 14.47
CA LEU A 101 -13.43 5.81 15.51
C LEU A 101 -12.01 5.39 15.17
N PHE A 102 -11.80 4.18 14.65
CA PHE A 102 -10.50 3.73 14.18
C PHE A 102 -9.95 4.68 13.11
N ARG A 103 -10.70 4.88 12.02
CA ARG A 103 -10.29 5.74 10.90
C ARG A 103 -9.93 7.16 11.34
N MET A 104 -10.77 7.77 12.17
CA MET A 104 -10.54 9.13 12.68
C MET A 104 -9.40 9.19 13.71
N GLY A 105 -9.27 8.14 14.53
CA GLY A 105 -8.25 8.03 15.56
C GLY A 105 -6.85 7.89 14.96
N MET A 106 -6.67 7.01 13.98
CA MET A 106 -5.35 6.77 13.38
C MET A 106 -4.77 8.02 12.72
N ALA A 107 -5.60 8.82 12.04
CA ALA A 107 -5.14 10.08 11.43
C ALA A 107 -4.54 11.08 12.43
N SER A 108 -4.93 11.02 13.71
CA SER A 108 -4.42 11.91 14.75
C SER A 108 -3.36 11.26 15.65
N LEU A 109 -3.55 9.99 16.04
CA LEU A 109 -2.70 9.31 17.01
C LEU A 109 -1.30 8.99 16.49
N VAL A 110 -1.16 8.66 15.21
CA VAL A 110 0.12 8.27 14.61
C VAL A 110 0.58 9.26 13.55
N LYS A 111 0.07 10.50 13.56
CA LYS A 111 0.32 11.50 12.52
C LYS A 111 1.81 11.67 12.20
N GLU A 112 2.65 11.85 13.21
CA GLU A 112 4.11 12.01 13.03
C GLU A 112 4.74 10.74 12.43
N ALA A 113 4.32 9.57 12.89
CA ALA A 113 4.80 8.30 12.34
C ALA A 113 4.35 8.10 10.88
N LEU A 114 3.18 8.62 10.48
CA LEU A 114 2.74 8.57 9.08
C LEU A 114 3.60 9.40 8.13
N GLU A 115 4.40 10.34 8.63
CA GLU A 115 5.30 11.16 7.82
C GLU A 115 6.69 10.50 7.67
N HIS A 116 7.07 9.62 8.60
CA HIS A 116 8.46 9.18 8.76
C HIS A 116 8.67 7.67 8.82
N ASP A 117 7.69 6.90 9.30
CA ASP A 117 7.81 5.46 9.52
C ASP A 117 7.10 4.66 8.41
N PRO A 118 7.86 4.04 7.48
CA PRO A 118 7.27 3.24 6.40
C PRO A 118 6.49 2.02 6.92
N ARG A 119 6.85 1.46 8.08
CA ARG A 119 6.14 0.32 8.66
C ARG A 119 4.76 0.71 9.13
N VAL A 120 4.62 1.86 9.81
CA VAL A 120 3.32 2.37 10.28
C VAL A 120 2.41 2.68 9.09
N VAL A 121 2.94 3.29 8.04
CA VAL A 121 2.21 3.58 6.79
C VAL A 121 1.66 2.30 6.15
N MET A 122 2.48 1.26 6.07
CA MET A 122 2.06 -0.05 5.58
C MET A 122 0.98 -0.68 6.47
N LEU A 123 1.14 -0.65 7.79
CA LEU A 123 0.14 -1.19 8.72
C LEU A 123 -1.22 -0.50 8.54
N VAL A 124 -1.27 0.83 8.45
CA VAL A 124 -2.53 1.56 8.23
C VAL A 124 -3.20 1.14 6.92
N HIS A 125 -2.41 1.03 5.84
CA HIS A 125 -2.93 0.57 4.55
C HIS A 125 -3.52 -0.84 4.64
N ASN A 126 -2.74 -1.78 5.18
CA ASN A 126 -3.14 -3.17 5.31
C ASN A 126 -4.33 -3.35 6.28
N ASP A 127 -4.40 -2.59 7.36
CA ASP A 127 -5.52 -2.59 8.30
C ASP A 127 -6.83 -2.17 7.61
N CYS A 128 -6.78 -1.10 6.81
CA CYS A 128 -7.94 -0.64 6.04
C CYS A 128 -8.40 -1.70 5.02
N LEU A 129 -7.44 -2.30 4.31
CA LEU A 129 -7.74 -3.37 3.36
C LEU A 129 -8.36 -4.59 4.08
N PHE A 130 -7.72 -5.05 5.15
CA PHE A 130 -8.16 -6.16 5.99
C PHE A 130 -9.61 -5.95 6.48
N LEU A 131 -9.88 -4.82 7.14
CA LEU A 131 -11.21 -4.52 7.65
C LEU A 131 -12.25 -4.52 6.53
N THR A 132 -11.99 -3.85 5.40
CA THR A 132 -12.99 -3.79 4.32
C THR A 132 -13.26 -5.14 3.65
N HIS A 133 -12.24 -5.97 3.48
CA HIS A 133 -12.39 -7.32 2.93
C HIS A 133 -13.22 -8.23 3.83
N HIS A 134 -13.12 -8.05 5.15
CA HIS A 134 -13.85 -8.84 6.14
C HIS A 134 -15.28 -8.35 6.37
N MET A 135 -15.51 -7.03 6.32
CA MET A 135 -16.82 -6.40 6.57
C MET A 135 -17.94 -6.90 5.63
N LEU A 136 -17.67 -6.98 4.32
CA LEU A 136 -18.69 -7.34 3.33
C LEU A 136 -19.19 -8.80 3.47
N PRO A 137 -18.31 -9.82 3.50
CA PRO A 137 -18.75 -11.20 3.73
C PRO A 137 -19.45 -11.38 5.07
N ALA A 138 -19.03 -10.68 6.12
CA ALA A 138 -19.61 -10.82 7.45
C ALA A 138 -21.07 -10.40 7.52
N VAL A 139 -21.44 -9.28 6.87
CA VAL A 139 -22.84 -8.83 6.79
C VAL A 139 -23.65 -9.79 5.93
N TYR A 140 -23.11 -10.23 4.80
CA TYR A 140 -23.81 -11.13 3.89
C TYR A 140 -24.15 -12.47 4.56
N ARG A 141 -23.20 -13.08 5.28
CA ARG A 141 -23.40 -14.34 6.02
C ARG A 141 -24.55 -14.26 7.05
N ARG A 142 -24.82 -13.07 7.59
CA ARG A 142 -25.78 -12.84 8.68
C ARG A 142 -27.05 -12.13 8.23
N LYS A 143 -27.23 -11.92 6.93
CA LYS A 143 -28.30 -11.08 6.36
C LYS A 143 -29.71 -11.46 6.85
N ALA A 144 -29.98 -12.74 7.08
CA ALA A 144 -31.29 -13.22 7.51
C ALA A 144 -31.63 -12.84 8.97
N GLY A 145 -30.63 -12.80 9.86
CA GLY A 145 -30.82 -12.47 11.28
C GLY A 145 -30.63 -10.99 11.60
N LEU A 146 -29.87 -10.26 10.76
CA LEU A 146 -29.60 -8.84 10.99
C LEU A 146 -30.87 -7.98 10.83
N PRO A 147 -30.98 -6.87 11.58
CA PRO A 147 -32.07 -5.91 11.42
C PRO A 147 -32.19 -5.37 9.99
N ARG A 148 -33.42 -5.09 9.54
CA ARG A 148 -33.63 -4.58 8.17
C ARG A 148 -32.96 -3.21 7.97
N GLY A 149 -32.36 -3.03 6.80
CA GLY A 149 -31.74 -1.74 6.41
C GLY A 149 -30.32 -1.51 6.94
N VAL A 150 -29.74 -2.47 7.67
CA VAL A 150 -28.34 -2.36 8.08
C VAL A 150 -27.38 -2.77 6.98
N SER A 151 -26.25 -2.05 6.90
CA SER A 151 -25.17 -2.33 5.97
C SER A 151 -23.85 -1.85 6.55
N LEU A 152 -22.74 -2.34 6.00
CA LEU A 152 -21.38 -1.81 6.21
C LEU A 152 -20.74 -1.33 4.89
N ILE A 153 -21.46 -1.43 3.77
CA ILE A 153 -20.95 -1.15 2.41
C ILE A 153 -20.48 0.30 2.30
N ASP A 154 -21.22 1.23 2.90
CA ASP A 154 -20.94 2.67 2.87
C ASP A 154 -19.66 3.05 3.64
N LEU A 155 -19.18 2.19 4.54
CA LEU A 155 -17.92 2.39 5.26
C LEU A 155 -16.70 1.93 4.44
N VAL A 156 -16.91 1.11 3.41
CA VAL A 156 -15.81 0.53 2.62
C VAL A 156 -15.05 1.60 1.83
N PRO A 157 -15.69 2.46 1.00
CA PRO A 157 -14.98 3.49 0.26
C PRO A 157 -14.13 4.43 1.14
N PRO A 158 -14.67 5.08 2.19
CA PRO A 158 -13.89 6.04 2.98
C PRO A 158 -12.75 5.37 3.77
N LEU A 159 -12.84 4.07 4.09
CA LEU A 159 -11.77 3.35 4.75
C LEU A 159 -10.65 2.97 3.76
N ARG A 160 -10.99 2.52 2.55
CA ARG A 160 -10.02 2.25 1.48
C ARG A 160 -9.28 3.52 1.07
N GLU A 161 -10.03 4.59 0.80
CA GLU A 161 -9.47 5.89 0.44
C GLU A 161 -8.50 6.41 1.50
N PHE A 162 -8.80 6.19 2.79
CA PHE A 162 -7.89 6.56 3.87
C PHE A 162 -6.57 5.78 3.82
N GLY A 163 -6.63 4.45 3.72
CA GLY A 163 -5.43 3.60 3.63
C GLY A 163 -4.60 3.88 2.36
N GLU A 164 -5.25 4.15 1.23
CA GLU A 164 -4.61 4.54 -0.03
C GLU A 164 -3.97 5.94 0.07
N HIS A 165 -4.68 6.92 0.64
CA HIS A 165 -4.14 8.26 0.84
C HIS A 165 -2.84 8.20 1.64
N VAL A 166 -2.85 7.51 2.78
CA VAL A 166 -1.68 7.44 3.68
C VAL A 166 -0.43 6.92 2.96
N VAL A 167 -0.53 5.80 2.25
CA VAL A 167 0.62 5.23 1.54
C VAL A 167 1.08 6.11 0.37
N MET A 168 0.13 6.69 -0.38
CA MET A 168 0.47 7.55 -1.51
C MET A 168 1.08 8.88 -1.03
N HIS A 169 0.54 9.50 0.01
CA HIS A 169 1.10 10.75 0.53
C HIS A 169 2.54 10.56 1.03
N PHE A 170 2.80 9.47 1.77
CA PHE A 170 4.15 9.11 2.18
C PHE A 170 5.08 8.92 0.98
N ALA A 171 4.68 8.08 0.01
CA ALA A 171 5.44 7.82 -1.20
C ALA A 171 5.80 9.12 -1.94
N LYS A 172 4.82 10.02 -2.14
CA LYS A 172 5.02 11.33 -2.79
C LYS A 172 6.07 12.17 -2.08
N THR A 173 5.95 12.24 -0.76
CA THR A 173 6.80 13.10 0.09
C THR A 173 8.24 12.62 0.07
N HIS A 174 8.47 11.31 0.19
CA HIS A 174 9.81 10.74 0.13
C HIS A 174 10.40 10.79 -1.27
N THR A 175 9.61 10.54 -2.31
CA THR A 175 10.06 10.74 -3.70
C THR A 175 10.48 12.18 -3.97
N HIS A 176 9.74 13.17 -3.47
CA HIS A 176 10.12 14.57 -3.62
C HIS A 176 11.46 14.90 -2.95
N LYS A 177 11.68 14.40 -1.72
CA LYS A 177 12.96 14.58 -1.01
C LYS A 177 14.12 13.91 -1.76
N MET A 178 13.90 12.71 -2.30
CA MET A 178 14.89 12.02 -3.12
C MET A 178 15.22 12.80 -4.41
N LEU A 179 14.20 13.37 -5.08
CA LEU A 179 14.42 14.25 -6.24
C LEU A 179 15.26 15.48 -5.89
N GLN A 180 14.96 16.16 -4.77
CA GLN A 180 15.77 17.30 -4.31
C GLN A 180 17.24 16.91 -4.06
N SER A 181 17.50 15.68 -3.63
CA SER A 181 18.87 15.17 -3.50
C SER A 181 19.55 14.88 -4.85
N LEU A 182 18.79 14.54 -5.90
CA LEU A 182 19.35 14.37 -7.25
C LEU A 182 19.60 15.71 -7.93
N GLU A 183 18.82 16.74 -7.64
CA GLU A 183 18.99 18.10 -8.17
C GLU A 183 20.34 18.73 -7.78
N THR A 184 20.99 18.24 -6.72
CA THR A 184 22.34 18.69 -6.31
C THR A 184 23.47 17.90 -6.99
N SER A 185 23.13 16.93 -7.85
CA SER A 185 24.11 16.16 -8.62
C SER A 185 24.81 17.06 -9.65
N PRO A 186 26.12 16.91 -9.86
CA PRO A 186 26.83 17.66 -10.88
C PRO A 186 26.41 17.26 -12.30
N PRO A 187 26.70 18.10 -13.31
CA PRO A 187 26.45 17.77 -14.71
C PRO A 187 27.19 16.51 -15.16
N TRP A 188 26.58 15.72 -16.05
CA TRP A 188 27.18 14.50 -16.59
C TRP A 188 28.44 14.73 -17.44
N THR A 189 28.71 15.97 -17.84
CA THR A 189 29.96 16.32 -18.53
C THR A 189 31.17 16.21 -17.62
N ASP A 190 30.98 16.42 -16.32
CA ASP A 190 32.04 16.67 -15.36
C ASP A 190 32.37 15.42 -14.53
N VAL A 191 31.51 14.39 -14.54
CA VAL A 191 31.67 13.13 -13.76
C VAL A 191 32.86 12.25 -14.18
N HIS A 192 33.70 12.72 -15.10
CA HIS A 192 35.01 12.10 -15.37
C HIS A 192 36.08 12.56 -14.37
N GLU A 193 35.83 13.63 -13.62
CA GLU A 193 36.67 14.13 -12.55
C GLU A 193 36.25 13.52 -11.20
N ASP A 194 37.22 13.24 -10.33
CA ASP A 194 36.98 12.54 -9.06
C ASP A 194 35.97 13.28 -8.15
N GLY A 195 36.03 14.61 -8.08
CA GLY A 195 35.14 15.41 -7.24
C GLY A 195 33.66 15.29 -7.67
N PRO A 196 33.32 15.71 -8.90
CA PRO A 196 31.99 15.54 -9.47
C PRO A 196 31.50 14.09 -9.48
N PHE A 197 32.38 13.13 -9.79
CA PHE A 197 32.01 11.71 -9.74
C PHE A 197 31.56 11.28 -8.34
N ASN A 198 32.37 11.55 -7.32
CA ASN A 198 32.07 11.18 -5.93
C ASN A 198 30.79 11.85 -5.42
N GLN A 199 30.53 13.09 -5.84
CA GLN A 199 29.29 13.79 -5.51
C GLN A 199 28.07 13.12 -6.16
N ALA A 200 28.11 12.84 -7.46
CA ALA A 200 27.03 12.17 -8.17
C ALA A 200 26.75 10.76 -7.61
N GLU A 201 27.81 10.01 -7.35
CA GLU A 201 27.72 8.66 -6.76
C GLU A 201 27.09 8.72 -5.36
N THR A 202 27.49 9.69 -4.54
CA THR A 202 26.93 9.89 -3.19
C THR A 202 25.45 10.25 -3.26
N CYS A 203 25.05 11.20 -4.11
CA CYS A 203 23.63 11.56 -4.28
C CYS A 203 22.80 10.34 -4.70
N LEU A 204 23.31 9.55 -5.65
CA LEU A 204 22.64 8.35 -6.12
C LEU A 204 22.51 7.29 -5.02
N LYS A 205 23.61 7.01 -4.29
CA LYS A 205 23.61 6.05 -3.18
C LYS A 205 22.64 6.45 -2.08
N VAL A 206 22.54 7.73 -1.73
CA VAL A 206 21.58 8.23 -0.72
C VAL A 206 20.14 7.97 -1.16
N VAL A 207 19.81 8.26 -2.41
CA VAL A 207 18.46 8.04 -2.97
C VAL A 207 18.12 6.56 -3.00
N LEU A 208 19.01 5.72 -3.52
CA LEU A 208 18.82 4.28 -3.60
C LEU A 208 18.67 3.65 -2.21
N PHE A 209 19.51 4.06 -1.25
CA PHE A 209 19.42 3.59 0.13
C PHE A 209 18.09 3.95 0.79
N GLN A 210 17.59 5.17 0.58
CA GLN A 210 16.28 5.57 1.11
C GLN A 210 15.15 4.73 0.50
N LEU A 211 15.15 4.54 -0.81
CA LEU A 211 14.15 3.75 -1.50
C LEU A 211 14.17 2.28 -1.05
N GLN A 212 15.36 1.67 -0.98
CA GLN A 212 15.54 0.29 -0.54
C GLN A 212 15.07 0.09 0.91
N ARG A 213 15.34 1.04 1.80
CA ARG A 213 14.86 0.96 3.20
C ARG A 213 13.33 0.97 3.30
N ILE A 214 12.67 1.82 2.52
CA ILE A 214 11.21 1.88 2.47
C ILE A 214 10.67 0.57 1.89
N ALA A 215 11.21 0.15 0.75
CA ALA A 215 10.81 -1.04 0.04
C ALA A 215 10.97 -2.31 0.90
N GLN A 216 12.09 -2.46 1.60
CA GLN A 216 12.34 -3.61 2.47
C GLN A 216 11.26 -3.74 3.56
N GLN A 217 10.91 -2.65 4.25
CA GLN A 217 9.88 -2.66 5.29
C GLN A 217 8.51 -3.06 4.73
N TRP A 218 8.17 -2.59 3.53
CA TRP A 218 6.91 -2.91 2.88
C TRP A 218 6.86 -4.33 2.32
N LYS A 219 7.97 -4.83 1.78
CA LYS A 219 8.10 -6.20 1.31
C LYS A 219 7.96 -7.18 2.46
N ASP A 220 8.72 -6.99 3.54
CA ASP A 220 8.70 -7.87 4.71
C ASP A 220 7.35 -7.92 5.40
N GLY A 221 6.59 -6.83 5.37
CA GLY A 221 5.24 -6.75 5.94
C GLY A 221 4.11 -7.00 4.96
N GLY A 222 4.41 -7.36 3.70
CA GLY A 222 3.39 -7.71 2.72
C GLY A 222 2.46 -6.55 2.44
N LEU A 223 3.00 -5.38 2.08
CA LEU A 223 2.19 -4.28 1.56
C LEU A 223 1.47 -4.77 0.30
N HIS A 224 0.15 -4.84 0.33
CA HIS A 224 -0.64 -5.35 -0.80
C HIS A 224 -0.40 -4.55 -2.09
N ALA A 225 -0.20 -3.24 -1.99
CA ALA A 225 0.07 -2.35 -3.12
C ALA A 225 1.57 -2.15 -3.43
N TYR A 226 2.45 -3.01 -2.90
CA TYR A 226 3.92 -2.85 -2.92
C TYR A 226 4.47 -2.43 -4.29
N ALA A 227 4.29 -3.30 -5.29
CA ALA A 227 4.91 -3.09 -6.60
C ALA A 227 4.41 -1.80 -7.27
N ALA A 228 3.11 -1.52 -7.15
CA ALA A 228 2.50 -0.32 -7.71
C ALA A 228 2.99 0.97 -7.03
N VAL A 229 3.20 0.96 -5.71
CA VAL A 229 3.67 2.16 -4.99
C VAL A 229 5.16 2.37 -5.23
N VAL A 230 6.00 1.34 -5.10
CA VAL A 230 7.45 1.43 -5.34
C VAL A 230 7.73 1.82 -6.79
N GLY A 231 7.00 1.26 -7.77
CA GLY A 231 7.10 1.64 -9.18
C GLY A 231 6.81 3.13 -9.41
N ARG A 232 5.77 3.68 -8.76
CA ARG A 232 5.45 5.11 -8.81
C ARG A 232 6.50 5.99 -8.15
N MET A 233 7.20 5.49 -7.12
CA MET A 233 8.31 6.21 -6.51
C MET A 233 9.55 6.23 -7.40
N LEU A 234 9.83 5.13 -8.09
CA LEU A 234 11.01 4.94 -8.96
C LEU A 234 10.90 5.72 -10.27
N ALA A 235 9.71 5.74 -10.89
CA ALA A 235 9.48 6.36 -12.19
C ALA A 235 9.98 7.83 -12.31
N PRO A 236 9.63 8.77 -11.39
CA PRO A 236 10.10 10.15 -11.49
C PRO A 236 11.61 10.29 -11.23
N LEU A 237 12.22 9.42 -10.41
CA LEU A 237 13.67 9.42 -10.19
C LEU A 237 14.41 9.02 -11.47
N LEU A 238 13.98 7.93 -12.12
CA LEU A 238 14.53 7.53 -13.41
C LEU A 238 14.34 8.61 -14.48
N ASN A 239 13.14 9.20 -14.53
CA ASN A 239 12.85 10.25 -15.49
C ASN A 239 13.76 11.47 -15.29
N HIS A 240 14.03 11.87 -14.05
CA HIS A 240 14.96 12.96 -13.74
C HIS A 240 16.38 12.64 -14.25
N LEU A 241 16.90 11.44 -13.93
CA LEU A 241 18.24 11.00 -14.36
C LEU A 241 18.36 10.97 -15.89
N LEU A 242 17.38 10.38 -16.59
CA LEU A 242 17.37 10.30 -18.05
C LEU A 242 17.21 11.66 -18.72
N THR A 243 16.33 12.52 -18.20
CA THR A 243 16.15 13.87 -18.75
C THR A 243 17.41 14.70 -18.58
N SER A 244 18.06 14.60 -17.41
CA SER A 244 19.35 15.25 -17.15
C SER A 244 20.44 14.74 -18.11
N LEU A 245 20.51 13.42 -18.32
CA LEU A 245 21.47 12.79 -19.23
C LEU A 245 21.29 13.25 -20.68
N LEU A 246 20.04 13.33 -21.15
CA LEU A 246 19.73 13.74 -22.52
C LEU A 246 19.92 15.24 -22.74
N SER A 247 19.71 16.06 -21.70
CA SER A 247 19.86 17.52 -21.78
C SER A 247 21.32 17.94 -21.82
N THR A 248 22.17 17.26 -21.05
CA THR A 248 23.63 17.46 -21.06
C THR A 248 24.33 16.12 -21.28
N PRO A 249 24.46 15.66 -22.53
CA PRO A 249 25.10 14.39 -22.84
C PRO A 249 26.54 14.32 -22.32
N PRO A 250 27.01 13.15 -21.86
CA PRO A 250 28.35 13.01 -21.33
C PRO A 250 29.40 13.19 -22.43
N THR A 251 30.56 13.71 -22.05
CA THR A 251 31.74 13.69 -22.90
C THR A 251 32.26 12.26 -23.05
N LEU A 252 33.08 11.98 -24.08
CA LEU A 252 33.67 10.65 -24.27
C LEU A 252 34.44 10.17 -23.01
N LYS A 253 35.07 11.09 -22.28
CA LYS A 253 35.79 10.80 -21.03
C LYS A 253 34.85 10.41 -19.88
N ALA A 254 33.62 10.94 -19.87
CA ALA A 254 32.63 10.70 -18.82
C ALA A 254 31.75 9.46 -19.06
N VAL A 255 31.79 8.86 -20.27
CA VAL A 255 30.93 7.71 -20.62
C VAL A 255 31.07 6.56 -19.64
N HIS A 256 32.29 6.21 -19.24
CA HIS A 256 32.52 5.08 -18.33
C HIS A 256 31.98 5.36 -16.92
N SER A 257 32.19 6.58 -16.41
CA SER A 257 31.65 7.04 -15.14
C SER A 257 30.13 7.05 -15.12
N VAL A 258 29.49 7.60 -16.17
CA VAL A 258 28.03 7.59 -16.31
C VAL A 258 27.51 6.16 -16.39
N HIS A 259 28.14 5.30 -17.18
CA HIS A 259 27.76 3.89 -17.27
C HIS A 259 27.78 3.22 -15.90
N HIS A 260 28.84 3.45 -15.11
CA HIS A 260 28.94 2.93 -13.75
C HIS A 260 27.81 3.42 -12.84
N LEU A 261 27.50 4.72 -12.85
CA LEU A 261 26.40 5.30 -12.07
C LEU A 261 25.03 4.72 -12.45
N PHE A 262 24.76 4.54 -13.75
CA PHE A 262 23.52 3.89 -14.19
C PHE A 262 23.49 2.40 -13.86
N GLN A 263 24.65 1.71 -13.85
CA GLN A 263 24.72 0.32 -13.42
C GLN A 263 24.39 0.20 -11.93
N LEU A 264 24.91 1.10 -11.08
CA LEU A 264 24.53 1.16 -9.65
C LEU A 264 23.02 1.33 -9.46
N TYR A 265 22.38 2.19 -10.26
CA TYR A 265 20.93 2.37 -10.23
C TYR A 265 20.18 1.09 -10.63
N LEU A 266 20.61 0.44 -11.72
CA LEU A 266 19.97 -0.78 -12.22
C LEU A 266 20.08 -1.92 -11.21
N ASP A 267 21.27 -2.13 -10.64
CA ASP A 267 21.52 -3.18 -9.64
C ASP A 267 20.65 -2.96 -8.39
N ALA A 268 20.54 -1.72 -7.92
CA ALA A 268 19.68 -1.40 -6.78
C ALA A 268 18.18 -1.54 -7.10
N ALA A 269 17.77 -1.24 -8.34
CA ALA A 269 16.38 -1.35 -8.78
C ALA A 269 15.95 -2.80 -9.01
N SER A 270 16.84 -3.68 -9.46
CA SER A 270 16.54 -5.12 -9.61
C SER A 270 16.20 -5.77 -8.28
N ASP A 271 16.82 -5.33 -7.19
CA ASP A 271 16.53 -5.85 -5.85
C ASP A 271 15.14 -5.45 -5.33
N LEU A 272 14.50 -4.43 -5.93
CA LEU A 272 13.20 -3.93 -5.51
C LEU A 272 12.04 -4.80 -6.02
N PHE A 273 12.20 -5.51 -7.13
CA PHE A 273 11.13 -6.29 -7.76
C PHE A 273 11.58 -7.74 -8.01
N GLU A 274 10.85 -8.71 -7.49
CA GLU A 274 11.20 -10.13 -7.65
C GLU A 274 10.95 -10.66 -9.07
N THR A 275 10.03 -10.06 -9.82
CA THR A 275 9.72 -10.42 -11.20
C THR A 275 9.23 -9.23 -12.02
N ALA A 276 9.54 -9.26 -13.32
CA ALA A 276 9.11 -8.27 -14.30
C ALA A 276 7.59 -8.06 -14.36
N ALA A 277 6.81 -9.11 -14.09
CA ALA A 277 5.35 -9.10 -14.15
C ALA A 277 4.68 -8.27 -13.03
N LEU A 278 5.33 -8.11 -11.87
CA LEU A 278 4.81 -7.28 -10.77
C LEU A 278 4.89 -5.78 -11.10
N ALA A 279 5.84 -5.36 -11.94
CA ALA A 279 5.98 -3.98 -12.40
C ALA A 279 4.90 -3.59 -13.43
N GLU A 280 4.32 -4.56 -14.14
CA GLU A 280 3.25 -4.37 -15.13
C GLU A 280 1.84 -4.39 -14.53
N LEU A 281 1.68 -4.70 -13.22
CA LEU A 281 0.39 -4.68 -12.52
C LEU A 281 -0.04 -3.24 -12.19
N HIS A 282 -0.19 -2.44 -13.24
CA HIS A 282 -0.60 -1.06 -13.20
C HIS A 282 -2.07 -0.98 -13.63
N ASP A 283 -3.01 -1.38 -12.76
CA ASP A 283 -4.41 -0.87 -12.89
C ASP A 283 -5.38 -1.09 -11.72
N THR A 284 -5.12 -1.96 -10.74
CA THR A 284 -6.18 -2.33 -9.77
C THR A 284 -6.28 -1.52 -8.48
N VAL A 285 -5.46 -0.47 -8.29
CA VAL A 285 -5.54 0.40 -7.09
C VAL A 285 -6.25 1.73 -7.38
N VAL A 286 -6.64 2.01 -8.62
CA VAL A 286 -7.11 3.36 -9.00
C VAL A 286 -8.63 3.45 -8.98
N GLY A 287 -9.21 3.51 -7.77
CA GLY A 287 -10.54 4.08 -7.53
C GLY A 287 -10.49 5.60 -7.29
N VAL A 288 -9.31 6.16 -7.03
CA VAL A 288 -9.10 7.60 -6.90
C VAL A 288 -8.59 8.14 -8.22
N GLN A 289 -9.51 8.75 -8.97
CA GLN A 289 -9.20 9.58 -10.14
C GLN A 289 -7.98 10.48 -9.87
N ASP A 290 -7.02 10.39 -10.79
CA ASP A 290 -5.94 11.33 -11.09
C ASP A 290 -5.91 12.63 -10.28
N LYS A 291 -5.11 12.62 -9.21
CA LYS A 291 -4.53 13.84 -8.62
C LYS A 291 -3.01 13.77 -8.43
N TRP A 292 -2.38 12.70 -8.93
CA TRP A 292 -0.93 12.64 -9.12
C TRP A 292 -0.49 13.20 -10.48
N VAL A 293 -1.39 13.22 -11.47
CA VAL A 293 -1.08 13.58 -12.86
C VAL A 293 -1.30 15.07 -13.19
N THR A 294 -1.93 15.87 -12.32
CA THR A 294 -2.22 17.29 -12.60
C THR A 294 -1.03 18.24 -12.42
N GLY A 295 0.20 17.79 -12.71
CA GLY A 295 1.39 18.64 -12.55
C GLY A 295 2.57 18.36 -13.47
N VAL A 296 2.72 17.16 -14.04
CA VAL A 296 3.80 16.87 -15.00
C VAL A 296 3.28 15.91 -16.06
N LEU A 297 3.11 16.46 -17.27
CA LEU A 297 3.13 15.80 -18.58
C LEU A 297 2.34 14.49 -18.70
N VAL A 298 1.21 14.59 -19.40
CA VAL A 298 0.79 13.52 -20.32
C VAL A 298 1.96 13.29 -21.27
N PHE A 299 2.82 12.32 -20.95
CA PHE A 299 3.74 11.79 -21.94
C PHE A 299 2.89 11.00 -22.94
N PRO A 300 2.91 11.34 -24.23
CA PRO A 300 2.24 10.52 -25.23
C PRO A 300 2.84 9.11 -25.15
N GLU A 301 1.98 8.09 -25.30
CA GLU A 301 2.40 6.69 -25.39
C GLU A 301 3.53 6.55 -26.41
N SER A 302 4.76 6.49 -25.89
CA SER A 302 5.97 6.44 -26.70
C SER A 302 6.59 5.05 -26.53
N PRO A 303 7.04 4.39 -27.61
CA PRO A 303 7.75 3.11 -27.58
C PRO A 303 8.96 3.08 -26.62
N GLN A 304 9.45 4.25 -26.20
CA GLN A 304 10.57 4.40 -25.28
C GLN A 304 10.21 3.99 -23.84
N ARG A 305 8.94 4.06 -23.42
CA ARG A 305 8.48 3.56 -22.10
C ARG A 305 8.64 2.05 -22.00
N HIS A 306 8.18 1.32 -23.02
CA HIS A 306 8.36 -0.14 -23.09
C HIS A 306 9.82 -0.52 -23.18
N HIS A 307 10.66 0.28 -23.87
CA HIS A 307 12.08 0.00 -23.98
C HIS A 307 12.82 0.20 -22.65
N ALA A 308 12.61 1.32 -21.95
CA ALA A 308 13.24 1.60 -20.66
C ALA A 308 12.82 0.60 -19.57
N LEU A 309 11.52 0.26 -19.51
CA LEU A 309 11.04 -0.79 -18.62
C LEU A 309 11.56 -2.17 -19.04
N SER A 310 11.63 -2.49 -20.34
CA SER A 310 12.19 -3.77 -20.79
C SER A 310 13.69 -3.91 -20.51
N ILE A 311 14.45 -2.81 -20.42
CA ILE A 311 15.88 -2.83 -20.06
C ILE A 311 16.05 -3.10 -18.56
N VAL A 312 15.21 -2.49 -17.72
CA VAL A 312 15.21 -2.73 -16.27
C VAL A 312 14.71 -4.14 -15.92
N LEU A 313 13.78 -4.69 -16.73
CA LEU A 313 13.08 -5.95 -16.44
C LEU A 313 13.66 -7.18 -17.15
N ARG A 314 14.74 -7.05 -17.96
CA ARG A 314 15.38 -8.16 -18.71
C ARG A 314 16.77 -8.57 -18.19
N LYS A 315 17.15 -8.18 -16.98
CA LYS A 315 18.29 -8.78 -16.28
C LYS A 315 17.82 -9.57 -15.08
#